data_AF-A0A9J7MHQ8-F1
#
_entry.id   AF-A0A9J7MHQ8-F1
#
_cell.length_a   1.000
_cell.length_b   1.000
_cell.length_c   1.000
_cell.angle_alpha   90.00
_cell.angle_beta   90.00
_cell.angle_gamma   90.00
#
_symmetry.space_group_name_H-M   'P 1'
#
loop_
_entity.id
_entity.type
_entity.pdbx_description
1 polymer ?
#
loop_
_entity_poly.entity_id
_entity_poly.type
_entity_poly.pdbx_seq_one_letter_code
_entity_poly.pdbx_strand_id
1 'polypeptide(L)'
;MASVYTPFVYWAQRKDKLSLKVDLRDVSDPNVQLDEYGLTFRAYGFGAKGQHEYGFQMDFFKQVDPEKSMYRTTPQGVEFMLMKQDKQWWSRLVEQEKRPGFLKVDFDKWRDEGDSESEAEEEKAKRLEAYRQESLKKFEEEMKEEMESRAAIKYLKTWWLFAYNFFQFMGYSFIFVSCVIRYMMYHRDSFKDTWEFTGQMMMTCQLMAFLEYVHAEVGLVNSKPIFPLIQTLGRNFILFMVIYPEELMYPLPVVTYLFTTWSCIEVARYPFYMFNLIGKENLPAKIYKVMQWLRYSIWIPLYPLGFLLEAYCIFTAVPYYERSEKFSYQYGKYRLHYPLLMKLYLMMLAAGGTLLLKYMVRQRRRKAAVKRGKERERAAQERAAAHQHID
;
A
#
# COMPACT_ATOMS: atom_id res chain seq x y z
N MET A 1 37.29 73.18 39.88
CA MET A 1 36.77 71.82 39.67
C MET A 1 35.46 71.96 38.91
N ALA A 2 35.35 71.43 37.69
CA ALA A 2 34.09 71.50 36.94
C ALA A 2 33.05 70.62 37.63
N SER A 3 31.85 71.15 37.87
CA SER A 3 30.75 70.41 38.49
C SER A 3 30.09 69.48 37.47
N VAL A 4 30.22 68.16 37.65
CA VAL A 4 29.53 67.15 36.84
C VAL A 4 28.06 67.05 37.28
N TYR A 5 27.13 67.07 36.34
CA TYR A 5 25.70 66.95 36.62
C TYR A 5 25.16 65.55 36.32
N THR A 6 24.07 65.14 36.97
CA THR A 6 23.44 63.82 36.73
C THR A 6 22.28 63.95 35.74
N PRO A 7 22.27 63.21 34.61
CA PRO A 7 21.15 63.21 33.67
C PRO A 7 19.99 62.33 34.16
N PHE A 8 18.78 62.49 33.60
CA PHE A 8 17.71 61.53 33.85
C PHE A 8 17.97 60.25 33.05
N VAL A 9 17.79 59.10 33.71
CA VAL A 9 17.96 57.78 33.09
C VAL A 9 16.66 57.01 33.24
N TYR A 10 16.04 56.63 32.13
CA TYR A 10 14.83 55.83 32.08
C TYR A 10 15.20 54.35 31.95
N TRP A 11 14.56 53.46 32.72
CA TRP A 11 14.85 52.03 32.63
C TRP A 11 13.59 51.17 32.53
N ALA A 12 13.72 50.06 31.81
CA ALA A 12 12.78 48.96 31.77
C ALA A 12 13.53 47.63 31.72
N GLN A 13 12.85 46.53 32.07
CA GLN A 13 13.44 45.20 32.06
C GLN A 13 12.58 44.18 31.33
N ARG A 14 13.25 43.14 30.84
CA ARG A 14 12.66 41.85 30.47
C ARG A 14 13.40 40.74 31.23
N LYS A 15 12.97 39.48 31.09
CA LYS A 15 13.66 38.35 31.72
C LYS A 15 15.11 38.21 31.24
N ASP A 16 15.38 38.52 29.98
CA ASP A 16 16.66 38.33 29.30
C ASP A 16 17.52 39.60 29.19
N LYS A 17 16.92 40.80 29.23
CA LYS A 17 17.62 42.06 28.97
C LYS A 17 17.13 43.25 29.80
N LEU A 18 17.98 44.25 29.95
CA LEU A 18 17.68 45.56 30.52
C LEU A 18 17.77 46.63 29.43
N SER A 19 16.83 47.57 29.44
CA SER A 19 16.84 48.74 28.56
C SER A 19 17.04 49.98 29.39
N LEU A 20 18.08 50.77 29.10
CA LEU A 20 18.32 52.07 29.72
C LEU A 20 18.30 53.16 28.65
N LYS A 21 17.73 54.32 28.94
CA LYS A 21 17.71 55.48 28.07
C LYS A 21 18.13 56.72 28.85
N VAL A 22 19.29 57.25 28.52
CA VAL A 22 19.84 58.47 29.11
C VAL A 22 19.32 59.68 28.33
N ASP A 23 18.61 60.57 29.02
CA ASP A 23 18.01 61.77 28.45
C ASP A 23 19.03 62.91 28.36
N LEU A 24 19.79 62.90 27.27
CA LEU A 24 20.81 63.89 26.92
C LEU A 24 20.80 64.14 25.42
N ARG A 25 20.65 65.40 25.00
CA ARG A 25 20.65 65.78 23.58
C ARG A 25 22.05 66.19 23.13
N ASP A 26 22.32 65.97 21.84
CA ASP A 26 23.57 66.36 21.16
C ASP A 26 24.83 65.91 21.91
N VAL A 27 24.86 64.62 22.23
CA VAL A 27 25.94 63.99 23.01
C VAL A 27 27.24 63.97 22.20
N SER A 28 28.28 64.56 22.76
CA SER A 28 29.65 64.58 22.23
C SER A 28 30.57 63.77 23.15
N ASP A 29 31.41 62.91 22.56
CA ASP A 29 32.40 62.04 23.22
C ASP A 29 31.87 61.25 24.45
N PRO A 30 30.92 60.31 24.26
CA PRO A 30 30.44 59.48 25.36
C PRO A 30 31.51 58.49 25.83
N ASN A 31 31.95 58.63 27.08
CA ASN A 31 32.77 57.66 27.78
C ASN A 31 31.86 56.68 28.54
N VAL A 32 31.81 55.44 28.05
CA VAL A 32 31.00 54.35 28.61
C VAL A 32 31.94 53.26 29.12
N GLN A 33 31.85 52.95 30.41
CA GLN A 33 32.50 51.80 31.01
C GLN A 33 31.41 50.89 31.57
N LEU A 34 31.30 49.69 30.98
CA LEU A 34 30.35 48.66 31.39
C LEU A 34 31.14 47.49 31.98
N ASP A 35 30.99 47.31 33.28
CA ASP A 35 31.50 46.16 34.02
C ASP A 35 30.38 45.15 34.28
N GLU A 36 30.70 43.93 34.71
CA GLU A 36 29.72 42.89 35.03
C GLU A 36 28.67 43.34 36.06
N TYR A 37 29.05 44.26 36.95
CA TYR A 37 28.23 44.75 38.05
C TYR A 37 27.98 46.26 38.03
N GLY A 38 28.52 47.00 37.06
CA GLY A 38 28.52 48.45 37.13
C GLY A 38 28.43 49.11 35.77
N LEU A 39 27.77 50.27 35.72
CA LEU A 39 27.77 51.13 34.56
C LEU A 39 28.21 52.53 34.97
N THR A 40 29.32 52.97 34.40
CA THR A 40 29.82 54.34 34.50
C THR A 40 29.65 55.03 33.15
N PHE A 41 28.95 56.15 33.17
CA PHE A 41 28.69 56.96 31.98
C PHE A 41 29.13 58.39 32.23
N ARG A 42 29.88 58.97 31.29
CA ARG A 42 30.19 60.41 31.24
C ARG A 42 30.13 60.90 29.81
N ALA A 43 29.44 62.02 29.57
CA ALA A 43 29.42 62.63 28.26
C ALA A 43 29.13 64.13 28.36
N TYR A 44 29.56 64.88 27.35
CA TYR A 44 29.21 66.29 27.22
C TYR A 44 27.93 66.41 26.39
N GLY A 45 26.94 67.18 26.85
CA GLY A 45 25.67 67.28 26.14
C GLY A 45 24.70 68.28 26.75
N PHE A 46 23.52 68.39 26.16
CA PHE A 46 22.45 69.25 26.62
C PHE A 46 21.44 68.47 27.45
N GLY A 47 21.36 68.79 28.73
CA GLY A 47 20.42 68.17 29.69
C GLY A 47 19.56 69.19 30.43
N ALA A 48 18.94 68.76 31.51
CA ALA A 48 18.00 69.58 32.29
C ALA A 48 18.62 70.89 32.87
N LYS A 49 19.94 70.94 33.02
CA LYS A 49 20.68 72.11 33.53
C LYS A 49 21.45 72.86 32.44
N GLY A 50 21.13 72.63 31.16
CA GLY A 50 21.84 73.21 30.03
C GLY A 50 23.03 72.35 29.57
N GLN A 51 23.96 72.98 28.85
CA GLN A 51 25.10 72.30 28.22
C GLN A 51 26.27 72.18 29.20
N HIS A 52 26.48 70.97 29.71
CA HIS A 52 27.51 70.66 30.70
C HIS A 52 28.02 69.23 30.53
N GLU A 53 29.03 68.88 31.30
CA GLU A 53 29.44 67.48 31.48
C GLU A 53 28.41 66.78 32.38
N TYR A 54 27.80 65.73 31.85
CA TYR A 54 26.87 64.88 32.57
C TYR A 54 27.48 63.50 32.81
N GLY A 55 27.30 62.98 34.02
CA GLY A 55 27.76 61.65 34.34
C GLY A 55 27.00 61.01 35.48
N PHE A 56 26.97 59.68 35.48
CA PHE A 56 26.45 58.87 36.56
C PHE A 56 27.25 57.57 36.66
N GLN A 57 27.18 56.99 37.86
CA GLN A 57 27.67 55.64 38.13
C GLN A 57 26.56 54.91 38.87
N MET A 58 26.30 53.67 38.47
CA MET A 58 25.37 52.79 39.17
C MET A 58 25.88 51.36 39.18
N ASP A 59 25.65 50.67 40.30
CA ASP A 59 25.98 49.26 40.46
C ASP A 59 24.70 48.42 40.32
N PHE A 60 24.72 47.44 39.43
CA PHE A 60 23.61 46.56 39.13
C PHE A 60 23.32 45.59 40.28
N PHE A 61 22.04 45.24 40.43
CA PHE A 61 21.61 44.27 41.42
C PHE A 61 22.17 42.86 41.17
N LYS A 62 22.36 42.48 39.91
CA LYS A 62 22.93 41.20 39.48
C LYS A 62 23.82 41.38 38.25
N GLN A 63 24.56 40.33 37.90
CA GLN A 63 25.51 40.36 36.79
C GLN A 63 24.84 40.58 35.43
N VAL A 64 25.47 41.42 34.61
CA VAL A 64 25.19 41.60 33.18
C VAL A 64 26.36 41.10 32.35
N ASP A 65 26.09 40.65 31.13
CA ASP A 65 27.10 40.19 30.17
C ASP A 65 27.61 41.37 29.32
N PRO A 66 28.83 41.90 29.54
CA PRO A 66 29.31 43.07 28.82
C PRO A 66 29.55 42.81 27.33
N GLU A 67 29.90 41.57 26.94
CA GLU A 67 30.22 41.23 25.54
C GLU A 67 28.98 41.22 24.65
N LYS A 68 27.84 40.79 25.20
CA LYS A 68 26.56 40.78 24.46
C LYS A 68 25.76 42.08 24.60
N SER A 69 26.23 43.01 25.43
CA SER A 69 25.55 44.28 25.69
C SER A 69 25.97 45.34 24.68
N MET A 70 25.02 46.15 24.22
CA MET A 70 25.27 47.19 23.22
C MET A 70 24.68 48.52 23.65
N TYR A 71 25.27 49.62 23.20
CA TYR A 71 24.70 50.95 23.34
C TYR A 71 24.61 51.66 21.98
N ARG A 72 23.65 52.57 21.85
CA ARG A 72 23.43 53.38 20.66
C ARG A 72 23.22 54.83 21.05
N THR A 73 23.99 55.72 20.44
CA THR A 73 23.79 57.17 20.57
C THR A 73 22.76 57.64 19.54
N THR A 74 21.77 58.41 19.99
CA THR A 74 20.77 59.07 19.16
C THR A 74 20.79 60.57 19.42
N PRO A 75 20.24 61.42 18.54
CA PRO A 75 20.17 62.87 18.77
C PRO A 75 19.40 63.26 20.06
N GLN A 76 18.54 62.36 20.55
CA GLN A 76 17.68 62.58 21.70
C GLN A 76 18.21 61.95 23.00
N GLY A 77 19.29 61.17 22.95
CA GLY A 77 19.74 60.39 24.10
C GLY A 77 20.66 59.22 23.75
N VAL A 78 21.18 58.57 24.79
CA VAL A 78 21.94 57.31 24.67
C VAL A 78 21.08 56.16 25.15
N GLU A 79 20.86 55.16 24.29
CA GLU A 79 20.11 53.96 24.63
C GLU A 79 21.06 52.79 24.87
N PHE A 80 20.91 52.09 25.99
CA PHE A 80 21.63 50.86 26.33
C PHE A 80 20.69 49.67 26.26
N MET A 81 21.16 48.59 25.66
CA MET A 81 20.56 47.27 25.71
C MET A 81 21.55 46.32 26.37
N LEU A 82 21.34 46.06 27.66
CA LEU A 82 22.22 45.21 28.46
C LEU A 82 21.64 43.82 28.57
N MET A 83 22.46 42.79 28.34
CA MET A 83 22.04 41.39 28.44
C MET A 83 22.27 40.89 29.86
N LYS A 84 21.23 40.33 30.51
CA LYS A 84 21.37 39.72 31.83
C LYS A 84 22.12 38.40 31.69
N GLN A 85 23.01 38.09 32.63
CA GLN A 85 23.69 36.79 32.64
C GLN A 85 22.71 35.65 32.95
N ASP A 86 21.89 35.83 33.98
CA ASP A 86 20.78 34.93 34.32
C ASP A 86 19.46 35.50 33.83
N LYS A 87 18.67 34.67 33.13
CA LYS A 87 17.35 35.05 32.60
C LYS A 87 16.27 35.11 33.69
N GLN A 88 16.36 36.10 34.57
CA GLN A 88 15.48 36.27 35.72
C GLN A 88 14.96 37.70 35.87
N TRP A 89 13.78 37.83 36.48
CA TRP A 89 13.21 39.11 36.84
C TRP A 89 14.01 39.74 38.00
N TRP A 90 14.31 41.03 37.91
CA TRP A 90 15.02 41.73 38.97
C TRP A 90 14.02 42.51 39.81
N SER A 91 14.04 42.33 41.13
CA SER A 91 13.21 43.11 42.05
C SER A 91 13.62 44.60 42.10
N ARG A 92 14.89 44.89 41.80
CA ARG A 92 15.47 46.23 41.70
C ARG A 92 16.57 46.28 40.65
N LEU A 93 16.79 47.43 40.02
CA LEU A 93 17.86 47.61 39.02
C LEU A 93 19.24 47.76 39.67
N VAL A 94 19.31 48.55 40.75
CA VAL A 94 20.55 48.95 41.44
C VAL A 94 20.70 48.13 42.72
N GLU A 95 21.93 47.86 43.14
CA GLU A 95 22.22 47.13 44.39
C GLU A 95 21.69 47.87 45.64
N GLN A 96 21.78 49.20 45.63
CA GLN A 96 21.35 50.07 46.73
C GLN A 96 19.81 50.01 46.92
N GLU A 97 19.36 49.91 48.17
CA GLU A 97 17.93 49.93 48.51
C GLU A 97 17.26 51.26 48.19
N LYS A 98 17.99 52.37 48.33
CA LYS A 98 17.48 53.70 48.02
C LYS A 98 17.69 54.00 46.54
N ARG A 99 16.59 54.08 45.79
CA ARG A 99 16.59 54.44 44.37
C ARG A 99 17.27 55.81 44.15
N PRO A 100 18.29 55.90 43.27
CA PRO A 100 18.90 57.18 42.93
C PRO A 100 17.88 58.13 42.29
N GLY A 101 17.89 59.41 42.69
CA GLY A 101 16.90 60.40 42.25
C GLY A 101 16.89 60.69 40.74
N PHE A 102 17.95 60.30 40.03
CA PHE A 102 18.08 60.47 38.58
C PHE A 102 17.49 59.30 37.76
N LEU A 103 17.24 58.15 38.39
CA LEU A 103 16.74 56.94 37.72
C LEU A 103 15.20 56.94 37.71
N LYS A 104 14.58 56.96 36.53
CA LYS A 104 13.13 56.97 36.28
C LYS A 104 12.68 55.68 35.57
N VAL A 105 11.41 55.31 35.74
CA VAL A 105 10.83 54.16 35.03
C VAL A 105 10.52 54.57 33.60
N ASP A 106 10.90 53.73 32.62
CA ASP A 106 10.49 53.87 31.23
C ASP A 106 9.11 53.23 31.05
N PHE A 107 8.04 54.03 31.14
CA PHE A 107 6.67 53.54 30.97
C PHE A 107 6.36 53.08 29.54
N ASP A 108 7.08 53.58 28.53
CA ASP A 108 6.87 53.20 27.13
C ASP A 108 7.36 51.76 26.87
N LYS A 109 8.37 51.31 27.63
CA LYS A 109 8.97 49.97 27.53
C LYS A 109 8.66 49.06 28.72
N TRP A 110 7.87 49.52 29.70
CA TRP A 110 7.51 48.73 30.89
C TRP A 110 6.62 47.54 30.52
N ARG A 111 6.92 46.39 31.12
CA ARG A 111 6.14 45.15 31.09
C ARG A 111 6.21 44.53 32.47
N ASP A 112 5.23 43.71 32.82
CA ASP A 112 5.25 42.93 34.07
C ASP A 112 5.68 41.48 33.81
N GLU A 113 6.02 40.76 34.87
CA GLU A 113 6.54 39.38 34.81
C GLU A 113 5.56 38.42 34.11
N GLY A 114 4.25 38.55 34.38
CA GLY A 114 3.18 37.72 33.78
C GLY A 114 2.99 37.93 32.27
N ASP A 115 3.23 39.16 31.77
CA ASP A 115 3.17 39.44 30.33
C ASP A 115 4.29 38.71 29.57
N SER A 116 5.47 38.58 30.19
CA SER A 116 6.62 37.90 29.57
C SER A 116 6.51 36.37 29.61
N GLU A 117 5.77 35.80 30.57
CA GLU A 117 5.53 34.35 30.66
C GLU A 117 4.50 33.87 29.65
N SER A 118 3.40 34.61 29.51
CA SER A 118 2.31 34.25 28.57
C SER A 118 2.80 34.19 27.12
N GLU A 119 3.62 35.13 26.65
CA GLU A 119 4.20 35.10 25.30
C GLU A 119 5.11 33.88 25.07
N ALA A 120 5.91 33.50 26.07
CA ALA A 120 6.83 32.36 25.96
C ALA A 120 6.10 31.01 25.94
N GLU A 121 4.99 30.89 26.68
CA GLU A 121 4.12 29.72 26.63
C GLU A 121 3.36 29.61 25.31
N GLU A 122 2.86 30.73 24.79
CA GLU A 122 2.19 30.78 23.49
C GLU A 122 3.15 30.39 22.35
N GLU A 123 4.41 30.85 22.39
CA GLU A 123 5.42 30.46 21.40
C GLU A 123 5.76 28.96 21.46
N LYS A 124 5.88 28.41 22.67
CA LYS A 124 6.07 26.96 22.87
C LYS A 124 4.88 26.16 22.34
N ALA A 125 3.65 26.61 22.62
CA ALA A 125 2.43 25.98 22.12
C ALA A 125 2.39 25.98 20.58
N LYS A 126 2.70 27.12 19.94
CA LYS A 126 2.79 27.23 18.47
C LYS A 126 3.83 26.28 17.87
N ARG A 127 5.02 26.15 18.48
CA ARG A 127 6.06 25.22 18.02
C ARG A 127 5.62 23.76 18.16
N LEU A 128 4.94 23.42 19.27
CA LEU A 128 4.42 22.07 19.49
C LEU A 128 3.31 21.73 18.49
N GLU A 129 2.43 22.68 18.18
CA GLU A 129 1.39 22.52 17.16
C GLU A 129 1.98 22.35 15.77
N ALA A 130 3.00 23.15 15.42
CA ALA A 130 3.72 23.01 14.15
C ALA A 130 4.37 21.63 14.02
N TYR A 131 5.04 21.15 15.07
CA TYR A 131 5.61 19.80 15.11
C TYR A 131 4.54 18.71 14.97
N ARG A 132 3.40 18.86 15.65
CA ARG A 132 2.27 17.93 15.53
C ARG A 132 1.73 17.90 14.10
N GLN A 133 1.51 19.06 13.48
CA GLN A 133 1.04 19.14 12.09
C GLN A 133 2.03 18.52 11.10
N GLU A 134 3.33 18.77 11.29
CA GLU A 134 4.39 18.19 10.45
C GLU A 134 4.41 16.65 10.59
N SER A 135 4.31 16.14 11.82
CA SER A 135 4.25 14.70 12.08
C SER A 135 3.03 14.02 11.44
N LEU A 136 1.86 14.68 11.48
CA LEU A 136 0.64 14.19 10.85
C LEU A 136 0.75 14.17 9.33
N LYS A 137 1.30 15.24 8.73
CA LYS A 137 1.53 15.28 7.27
C LYS A 137 2.47 14.16 6.83
N LYS A 138 3.57 13.95 7.55
CA LYS A 138 4.50 12.87 7.25
C LYS A 138 3.82 11.50 7.33
N PHE A 139 3.00 11.26 8.36
CA PHE A 139 2.24 10.02 8.51
C PHE A 139 1.21 9.83 7.39
N GLU A 140 0.50 10.89 6.99
CA GLU A 140 -0.44 10.87 5.86
C GLU A 140 0.28 10.56 4.53
N GLU A 141 1.46 11.14 4.30
CA GLU A 141 2.30 10.87 3.13
C GLU A 141 2.75 9.40 3.08
N GLU A 142 3.29 8.87 4.19
CA GLU A 142 3.71 7.47 4.30
C GLU A 142 2.52 6.51 4.08
N MET A 143 1.36 6.80 4.67
CA MET A 143 0.14 6.02 4.45
C MET A 143 -0.34 6.08 3.00
N LYS A 144 -0.24 7.25 2.36
CA LYS A 144 -0.64 7.43 0.96
C LYS A 144 0.29 6.64 0.04
N GLU A 145 1.60 6.67 0.27
CA GLU A 145 2.58 5.89 -0.48
C GLU A 145 2.37 4.38 -0.30
N GLU A 146 2.10 3.92 0.92
CA GLU A 146 1.71 2.52 1.19
C GLU A 146 0.41 2.14 0.46
N MET A 147 -0.58 3.02 0.45
CA MET A 147 -1.85 2.77 -0.22
C MET A 147 -1.68 2.71 -1.75
N GLU A 148 -0.90 3.63 -2.33
CA GLU A 148 -0.60 3.68 -3.76
C GLU A 148 0.22 2.47 -4.21
N SER A 149 1.24 2.06 -3.44
CA SER A 149 2.03 0.86 -3.73
C SER A 149 1.18 -0.41 -3.65
N ARG A 150 0.31 -0.55 -2.63
CA ARG A 150 -0.65 -1.67 -2.55
C ARG A 150 -1.64 -1.65 -3.71
N ALA A 151 -2.11 -0.47 -4.14
CA ALA A 151 -3.00 -0.32 -5.29
C ALA A 151 -2.30 -0.73 -6.59
N ALA A 152 -1.04 -0.33 -6.79
CA ALA A 152 -0.22 -0.71 -7.94
C ALA A 152 -0.02 -2.23 -8.00
N ILE A 153 0.33 -2.88 -6.88
CA ILE A 153 0.47 -4.33 -6.80
C ILE A 153 -0.87 -5.02 -7.14
N LYS A 154 -1.99 -4.54 -6.60
CA LYS A 154 -3.32 -5.06 -6.90
C LYS A 154 -3.66 -4.91 -8.39
N TYR A 155 -3.32 -3.78 -8.99
CA TYR A 155 -3.54 -3.50 -10.40
C TYR A 155 -2.72 -4.45 -11.30
N LEU A 156 -1.42 -4.59 -11.03
CA LEU A 156 -0.52 -5.50 -11.74
C LEU A 156 -1.01 -6.95 -11.66
N LYS A 157 -1.37 -7.41 -10.45
CA LYS A 157 -1.96 -8.73 -10.22
C LYS A 157 -3.24 -8.94 -11.04
N THR A 158 -4.11 -7.94 -11.09
CA THR A 158 -5.39 -8.01 -11.82
C THR A 158 -5.14 -8.12 -13.33
N TRP A 159 -4.23 -7.30 -13.87
CA TRP A 159 -3.87 -7.34 -15.29
C TRP A 159 -3.18 -8.62 -15.71
N TRP A 160 -2.22 -9.10 -14.91
CA TRP A 160 -1.55 -10.37 -15.17
C TRP A 160 -2.56 -11.52 -15.25
N LEU A 161 -3.43 -11.64 -14.23
CA LEU A 161 -4.45 -12.68 -14.22
C LEU A 161 -5.43 -12.51 -15.38
N PHE A 162 -5.81 -11.29 -15.73
CA PHE A 162 -6.69 -11.04 -16.87
C PHE A 162 -6.04 -11.50 -18.18
N ALA A 163 -4.80 -11.09 -18.45
CA ALA A 163 -4.06 -11.46 -19.65
C ALA A 163 -3.87 -12.99 -19.75
N TYR A 164 -3.50 -13.65 -18.65
CA TYR A 164 -3.41 -15.11 -18.58
C TYR A 164 -4.73 -15.79 -18.94
N ASN A 165 -5.83 -15.39 -18.28
CA ASN A 165 -7.14 -15.99 -18.51
C ASN A 165 -7.63 -15.71 -19.95
N PHE A 166 -7.32 -14.54 -20.50
CA PHE A 166 -7.66 -14.17 -21.88
C PHE A 166 -6.91 -15.03 -22.89
N PHE A 167 -5.59 -15.22 -22.71
CA PHE A 167 -4.79 -16.11 -23.55
C PHE A 167 -5.34 -17.54 -23.55
N GLN A 168 -5.60 -18.08 -22.36
CA GLN A 168 -6.19 -19.41 -22.19
C GLN A 168 -7.58 -19.50 -22.85
N PHE A 169 -8.41 -18.47 -22.69
CA PHE A 169 -9.72 -18.42 -23.33
C PHE A 169 -9.61 -18.44 -24.86
N MET A 170 -8.70 -17.66 -25.44
CA MET A 170 -8.47 -17.65 -26.89
C MET A 170 -8.01 -19.02 -27.39
N GLY A 171 -7.04 -19.63 -26.72
CA GLY A 171 -6.50 -20.94 -27.12
C GLY A 171 -7.56 -22.04 -27.09
N TYR A 172 -8.33 -22.15 -26.00
CA TYR A 172 -9.40 -23.16 -25.93
C TYR A 172 -10.61 -22.84 -26.82
N SER A 173 -10.92 -21.57 -27.05
CA SER A 173 -11.97 -21.19 -28.00
C SER A 173 -11.59 -21.56 -29.43
N PHE A 174 -10.33 -21.32 -29.80
CA PHE A 174 -9.79 -21.76 -31.09
C PHE A 174 -9.96 -23.28 -31.24
N ILE A 175 -9.46 -24.08 -30.28
CA ILE A 175 -9.58 -25.54 -30.33
C ILE A 175 -11.05 -25.99 -30.45
N PHE A 176 -11.93 -25.44 -29.60
CA PHE A 176 -13.35 -25.81 -29.59
C PHE A 176 -14.04 -25.50 -30.92
N VAL A 177 -13.87 -24.27 -31.41
CA VAL A 177 -14.47 -23.81 -32.67
C VAL A 177 -13.92 -24.61 -33.83
N SER A 178 -12.62 -24.86 -33.87
CA SER A 178 -11.99 -25.67 -34.92
C SER A 178 -12.50 -27.10 -34.93
N CYS A 179 -12.61 -27.77 -33.78
CA CYS A 179 -13.19 -29.11 -33.71
C CYS A 179 -14.65 -29.13 -34.20
N VAL A 180 -15.48 -28.16 -33.77
CA VAL A 180 -16.90 -28.09 -34.14
C VAL A 180 -17.07 -27.79 -35.63
N ILE A 181 -16.43 -26.74 -36.16
CA ILE A 181 -16.57 -26.33 -37.56
C ILE A 181 -16.06 -27.43 -38.48
N ARG A 182 -14.89 -28.02 -38.19
CA ARG A 182 -14.34 -29.11 -39.03
C ARG A 182 -15.25 -30.34 -39.02
N TYR A 183 -15.82 -30.69 -37.87
CA TYR A 183 -16.80 -31.78 -37.80
C TYR A 183 -18.06 -31.47 -38.61
N MET A 184 -18.53 -30.21 -38.59
CA MET A 184 -19.67 -29.79 -39.39
C MET A 184 -19.40 -29.80 -40.90
N MET A 185 -18.17 -29.49 -41.32
CA MET A 185 -17.78 -29.43 -42.74
C MET A 185 -17.41 -30.80 -43.32
N TYR A 186 -16.65 -31.60 -42.59
CA TYR A 186 -16.02 -32.84 -43.10
C TYR A 186 -16.51 -34.10 -42.38
N HIS A 187 -17.49 -33.97 -41.47
CA HIS A 187 -18.04 -35.08 -40.70
C HIS A 187 -16.95 -35.95 -40.06
N ARG A 188 -16.92 -37.26 -40.35
CA ARG A 188 -15.96 -38.20 -39.75
C ARG A 188 -14.54 -38.08 -40.29
N ASP A 189 -14.36 -37.52 -41.48
CA ASP A 189 -13.02 -37.33 -42.04
C ASP A 189 -12.23 -36.25 -41.29
N SER A 190 -12.94 -35.33 -40.59
CA SER A 190 -12.32 -34.31 -39.74
C SER A 190 -11.42 -34.85 -38.63
N PHE A 191 -11.63 -36.11 -38.20
CA PHE A 191 -10.89 -36.70 -37.09
C PHE A 191 -9.41 -36.88 -37.41
N LYS A 192 -9.07 -37.17 -38.67
CA LYS A 192 -7.69 -37.41 -39.11
C LYS A 192 -6.81 -36.17 -38.93
N ASP A 193 -7.35 -35.01 -39.27
CA ASP A 193 -6.60 -33.75 -39.28
C ASP A 193 -6.75 -32.95 -37.97
N THR A 194 -7.54 -33.43 -37.01
CA THR A 194 -7.83 -32.68 -35.77
C THR A 194 -6.54 -32.39 -35.01
N TRP A 195 -5.68 -33.41 -34.88
CA TRP A 195 -4.40 -33.28 -34.19
C TRP A 195 -3.47 -32.28 -34.87
N GLU A 196 -3.32 -32.36 -36.19
CA GLU A 196 -2.44 -31.47 -36.95
C GLU A 196 -2.83 -30.00 -36.76
N PHE A 197 -4.13 -29.70 -36.73
CA PHE A 197 -4.62 -28.34 -36.61
C PHE A 197 -4.66 -27.81 -35.16
N THR A 198 -5.00 -28.66 -34.19
CA THR A 198 -5.28 -28.23 -32.81
C THR A 198 -4.29 -28.74 -31.77
N GLY A 199 -3.46 -29.73 -32.09
CA GLY A 199 -2.54 -30.41 -31.18
C GLY A 199 -1.55 -29.47 -30.52
N GLN A 200 -0.86 -28.65 -31.32
CA GLN A 200 0.12 -27.69 -30.81
C GLN A 200 -0.52 -26.65 -29.87
N MET A 201 -1.70 -26.14 -30.22
CA MET A 201 -2.43 -25.21 -29.36
C MET A 201 -2.87 -25.88 -28.06
N MET A 202 -3.36 -27.12 -28.12
CA MET A 202 -3.74 -27.90 -26.94
C MET A 202 -2.54 -28.11 -26.01
N MET A 203 -1.39 -28.53 -26.54
CA MET A 203 -0.14 -28.67 -25.78
C MET A 203 0.27 -27.36 -25.11
N THR A 204 0.22 -26.25 -25.85
CA THR A 204 0.58 -24.92 -25.34
C THR A 204 -0.33 -24.50 -24.18
N CYS A 205 -1.65 -24.63 -24.34
CA CYS A 205 -2.61 -24.27 -23.29
C CYS A 205 -2.43 -25.13 -22.03
N GLN A 206 -2.15 -26.42 -22.20
CA GLN A 206 -1.99 -27.38 -21.11
C GLN A 206 -0.68 -27.20 -20.35
N LEU A 207 0.41 -26.82 -21.02
CA LEU A 207 1.64 -26.41 -20.34
C LEU A 207 1.44 -25.12 -19.57
N MET A 208 0.78 -24.13 -20.17
CA MET A 208 0.44 -22.89 -19.49
C MET A 208 -0.51 -23.10 -18.31
N ALA A 209 -1.29 -24.18 -18.28
CA ALA A 209 -2.16 -24.51 -17.15
C ALA A 209 -1.40 -24.86 -15.86
N PHE A 210 -0.09 -25.13 -15.91
CA PHE A 210 0.73 -25.22 -14.70
C PHE A 210 0.81 -23.88 -13.95
N LEU A 211 0.67 -22.76 -14.64
CA LEU A 211 0.61 -21.45 -13.98
C LEU A 211 -0.59 -21.35 -13.03
N GLU A 212 -1.67 -22.12 -13.21
CA GLU A 212 -2.79 -22.12 -12.25
C GLU A 212 -2.37 -22.64 -10.87
N TYR A 213 -1.48 -23.64 -10.85
CA TYR A 213 -0.89 -24.12 -9.61
C TYR A 213 0.02 -23.05 -9.00
N VAL A 214 0.90 -22.44 -9.80
CA VAL A 214 1.80 -21.36 -9.35
C VAL A 214 1.02 -20.17 -8.80
N HIS A 215 -0.06 -19.77 -9.47
CA HIS A 215 -0.93 -18.68 -9.01
C HIS A 215 -1.60 -18.98 -7.67
N ALA A 216 -1.97 -20.23 -7.41
CA ALA A 216 -2.54 -20.64 -6.13
C ALA A 216 -1.48 -20.70 -5.03
N GLU A 217 -0.28 -21.21 -5.33
CA GLU A 217 0.82 -21.35 -4.38
C GLU A 217 1.39 -20.00 -3.93
N VAL A 218 1.59 -19.07 -4.88
CA VAL A 218 2.09 -17.71 -4.60
C VAL A 218 1.02 -16.81 -3.94
N GLY A 219 -0.22 -17.28 -3.81
CA GLY A 219 -1.32 -16.48 -3.25
C GLY A 219 -1.86 -15.41 -4.21
N LEU A 220 -1.59 -15.53 -5.51
CA LEU A 220 -2.27 -14.72 -6.53
C LEU A 220 -3.77 -15.04 -6.57
N VAL A 221 -4.17 -16.29 -6.30
CA VAL A 221 -5.58 -16.68 -6.23
C VAL A 221 -5.88 -17.36 -4.90
N ASN A 222 -7.02 -17.01 -4.29
CA ASN A 222 -7.51 -17.63 -3.06
C ASN A 222 -8.12 -19.02 -3.35
N SER A 223 -7.28 -20.00 -3.71
CA SER A 223 -7.67 -21.38 -3.99
C SER A 223 -6.65 -22.36 -3.41
N LYS A 224 -7.07 -23.63 -3.22
CA LYS A 224 -6.16 -24.68 -2.77
C LYS A 224 -5.33 -25.20 -3.96
N PRO A 225 -3.99 -25.15 -3.90
CA PRO A 225 -3.12 -25.45 -5.05
C PRO A 225 -3.17 -26.92 -5.50
N ILE A 226 -3.53 -27.85 -4.59
CA ILE A 226 -3.63 -29.28 -4.88
C ILE A 226 -4.65 -29.64 -5.99
N PHE A 227 -5.75 -28.89 -6.12
CA PHE A 227 -6.80 -29.24 -7.09
C PHE A 227 -6.41 -28.89 -8.53
N PRO A 228 -5.91 -27.66 -8.84
CA PRO A 228 -5.32 -27.38 -10.14
C PRO A 228 -4.17 -28.34 -10.48
N LEU A 229 -3.33 -28.69 -9.50
CA LEU A 229 -2.20 -29.60 -9.73
C LEU A 229 -2.66 -30.99 -10.21
N ILE A 230 -3.59 -31.64 -9.49
CA ILE A 230 -4.10 -32.97 -9.87
C ILE A 230 -4.77 -32.92 -11.26
N GLN A 231 -5.55 -31.87 -11.54
CA GLN A 231 -6.23 -31.72 -12.82
C GLN A 231 -5.25 -31.53 -13.98
N THR A 232 -4.25 -30.66 -13.83
CA THR A 232 -3.23 -30.38 -14.86
C THR A 232 -2.32 -31.58 -15.08
N LEU A 233 -1.86 -32.24 -14.01
CA LEU A 233 -1.02 -33.44 -14.12
C LEU A 233 -1.76 -34.59 -14.83
N GLY A 234 -3.04 -34.82 -14.50
CA GLY A 234 -3.82 -35.86 -15.15
C GLY A 234 -3.97 -35.63 -16.67
N ARG A 235 -4.35 -34.42 -17.06
CA ARG A 235 -4.48 -34.06 -18.48
C ARG A 235 -3.14 -34.12 -19.23
N ASN A 236 -2.06 -33.66 -18.59
CA ASN A 236 -0.73 -33.69 -19.18
C ASN A 236 -0.20 -35.11 -19.33
N PHE A 237 -0.54 -36.01 -18.42
CA PHE A 237 -0.23 -37.43 -18.60
C PHE A 237 -0.90 -37.96 -19.88
N ILE A 238 -2.20 -37.74 -20.06
CA ILE A 238 -2.90 -38.18 -21.26
C ILE A 238 -2.33 -37.55 -22.53
N LEU A 239 -2.07 -36.24 -22.51
CA LEU A 239 -1.60 -35.55 -23.71
C LEU A 239 -0.15 -35.90 -24.08
N PHE A 240 0.78 -35.80 -23.13
CA PHE A 240 2.22 -35.91 -23.41
C PHE A 240 2.76 -37.33 -23.27
N MET A 241 2.14 -38.17 -22.42
CA MET A 241 2.63 -39.53 -22.15
C MET A 241 1.81 -40.59 -22.90
N VAL A 242 0.57 -40.30 -23.30
CA VAL A 242 -0.28 -41.27 -24.02
C VAL A 242 -0.42 -40.93 -25.50
N ILE A 243 -0.88 -39.72 -25.82
CA ILE A 243 -1.22 -39.33 -27.20
C ILE A 243 0.01 -38.90 -27.99
N TYR A 244 0.74 -37.88 -27.53
CA TYR A 244 1.88 -37.29 -28.25
C TYR A 244 2.96 -38.29 -28.70
N PRO A 245 3.36 -39.33 -27.91
CA PRO A 245 4.42 -40.22 -28.35
C PRO A 245 3.98 -41.27 -29.41
N GLU A 246 2.68 -41.38 -29.68
CA GLU A 246 2.12 -42.39 -30.58
C GLU A 246 1.26 -41.74 -31.67
N GLU A 247 1.85 -41.53 -32.84
CA GLU A 247 1.18 -40.86 -33.97
C GLU A 247 -0.06 -41.61 -34.48
N LEU A 248 -0.15 -42.93 -34.25
CA LEU A 248 -1.33 -43.74 -34.56
C LEU A 248 -2.57 -43.32 -33.74
N MET A 249 -2.38 -42.60 -32.62
CA MET A 249 -3.47 -42.06 -31.82
C MET A 249 -4.10 -40.82 -32.45
N TYR A 250 -3.35 -40.04 -33.24
CA TYR A 250 -3.78 -38.75 -33.77
C TYR A 250 -5.08 -38.78 -34.58
N PRO A 251 -5.29 -39.73 -35.51
CA PRO A 251 -6.50 -39.77 -36.31
C PRO A 251 -7.70 -40.42 -35.60
N LEU A 252 -7.55 -40.88 -34.35
CA LEU A 252 -8.61 -41.59 -33.66
C LEU A 252 -9.73 -40.63 -33.20
N PRO A 253 -11.02 -40.97 -33.38
CA PRO A 253 -12.15 -40.13 -32.97
C PRO A 253 -12.13 -39.75 -31.49
N VAL A 254 -11.58 -40.61 -30.63
CA VAL A 254 -11.46 -40.33 -29.19
C VAL A 254 -10.65 -39.07 -28.92
N VAL A 255 -9.60 -38.79 -29.69
CA VAL A 255 -8.77 -37.59 -29.50
C VAL A 255 -9.59 -36.33 -29.79
N THR A 256 -10.35 -36.31 -30.88
CA THR A 256 -11.25 -35.19 -31.21
C THR A 256 -12.33 -34.99 -30.14
N TYR A 257 -12.97 -36.08 -29.66
CA TYR A 257 -13.96 -35.98 -28.59
C TYR A 257 -13.35 -35.49 -27.28
N LEU A 258 -12.14 -35.94 -26.95
CA LEU A 258 -11.41 -35.51 -25.75
C LEU A 258 -11.09 -34.02 -25.83
N PHE A 259 -10.53 -33.56 -26.95
CA PHE A 259 -10.18 -32.15 -27.16
C PHE A 259 -11.40 -31.24 -27.13
N THR A 260 -12.51 -31.68 -27.72
CA THR A 260 -13.78 -30.94 -27.69
C THR A 260 -14.34 -30.86 -26.26
N THR A 261 -14.29 -31.97 -25.52
CA THR A 261 -14.78 -32.03 -24.14
C THR A 261 -13.94 -31.15 -23.21
N TRP A 262 -12.61 -31.26 -23.29
CA TRP A 262 -11.70 -30.44 -22.51
C TRP A 262 -11.90 -28.95 -22.86
N SER A 263 -11.85 -28.58 -24.14
CA SER A 263 -11.99 -27.16 -24.54
C SER A 263 -13.36 -26.58 -24.15
N CYS A 264 -14.45 -27.34 -24.23
CA CYS A 264 -15.79 -26.88 -23.82
C CYS A 264 -15.84 -26.45 -22.33
N ILE A 265 -15.21 -27.23 -21.44
CA ILE A 265 -15.10 -26.89 -20.02
C ILE A 265 -14.36 -25.55 -19.84
N GLU A 266 -13.28 -25.38 -20.60
CA GLU A 266 -12.38 -24.25 -20.48
C GLU A 266 -12.96 -22.95 -21.04
N VAL A 267 -13.66 -23.03 -22.16
CA VAL A 267 -14.42 -21.93 -22.77
C VAL A 267 -15.48 -21.38 -21.80
N ALA A 268 -16.06 -22.21 -20.94
CA ALA A 268 -16.96 -21.75 -19.89
C ALA A 268 -16.23 -21.19 -18.64
N ARG A 269 -15.01 -21.66 -18.37
CA ARG A 269 -14.26 -21.37 -17.14
C ARG A 269 -13.52 -20.03 -17.21
N TYR A 270 -12.70 -19.81 -18.23
CA TYR A 270 -11.81 -18.65 -18.30
C TYR A 270 -12.55 -17.32 -18.40
N PRO A 271 -13.63 -17.18 -19.19
CA PRO A 271 -14.44 -15.96 -19.20
C PRO A 271 -14.99 -15.62 -17.81
N PHE A 272 -15.46 -16.62 -17.06
CA PHE A 272 -15.95 -16.38 -15.71
C PHE A 272 -14.85 -15.85 -14.78
N TYR A 273 -13.61 -16.31 -14.91
CA TYR A 273 -12.49 -15.78 -14.14
C TYR A 273 -12.16 -14.34 -14.53
N MET A 274 -12.10 -14.04 -15.83
CA MET A 274 -11.87 -12.68 -16.33
C MET A 274 -12.90 -11.68 -15.78
N PHE A 275 -14.20 -12.00 -15.88
CA PHE A 275 -15.24 -11.08 -15.40
C PHE A 275 -15.28 -10.94 -13.88
N ASN A 276 -14.84 -11.94 -13.12
CA ASN A 276 -14.70 -11.75 -11.67
C ASN A 276 -13.54 -10.81 -11.30
N LEU A 277 -12.54 -10.64 -12.18
CA LEU A 277 -11.44 -9.68 -11.98
C LEU A 277 -11.88 -8.24 -12.26
N ILE A 278 -12.69 -8.02 -13.30
CA ILE A 278 -13.19 -6.69 -13.70
C ILE A 278 -14.23 -6.13 -12.70
N GLY A 279 -14.79 -6.98 -11.84
CA GLY A 279 -15.82 -6.59 -10.88
C GLY A 279 -17.24 -6.85 -11.41
N LYS A 280 -18.13 -7.22 -10.49
CA LYS A 280 -19.50 -7.64 -10.85
C LYS A 280 -20.39 -6.46 -11.21
N GLU A 281 -20.08 -5.27 -10.69
CA GLU A 281 -20.81 -4.03 -10.98
C GLU A 281 -20.78 -3.65 -12.47
N ASN A 282 -19.73 -4.02 -13.20
CA ASN A 282 -19.52 -3.60 -14.58
C ASN A 282 -20.24 -4.47 -15.63
N LEU A 283 -20.95 -5.53 -15.21
CA LEU A 283 -21.55 -6.51 -16.12
C LEU A 283 -23.07 -6.62 -15.93
N PRO A 284 -23.87 -6.75 -17.01
CA PRO A 284 -25.29 -7.01 -16.88
C PRO A 284 -25.59 -8.24 -16.00
N ALA A 285 -26.44 -8.06 -14.99
CA ALA A 285 -26.71 -9.09 -13.98
C ALA A 285 -27.20 -10.42 -14.58
N LYS A 286 -27.92 -10.39 -15.72
CA LYS A 286 -28.36 -11.59 -16.44
C LYS A 286 -27.17 -12.39 -16.99
N ILE A 287 -26.23 -11.73 -17.64
CA ILE A 287 -25.04 -12.36 -18.24
C ILE A 287 -24.19 -13.01 -17.14
N TYR A 288 -23.90 -12.27 -16.07
CA TYR A 288 -23.13 -12.79 -14.95
C TYR A 288 -23.77 -14.06 -14.34
N LYS A 289 -25.09 -14.09 -14.18
CA LYS A 289 -25.82 -15.28 -13.67
C LYS A 289 -25.67 -16.49 -14.59
N VAL A 290 -25.77 -16.32 -15.91
CA VAL A 290 -25.58 -17.41 -16.88
C VAL A 290 -24.16 -17.95 -16.81
N MET A 291 -23.15 -17.07 -16.80
CA MET A 291 -21.75 -17.47 -16.69
C MET A 291 -21.43 -18.19 -15.38
N GLN A 292 -21.99 -17.69 -14.27
CA GLN A 292 -21.87 -18.34 -12.98
C GLN A 292 -22.51 -19.74 -13.01
N TRP A 293 -23.69 -19.88 -13.60
CA TRP A 293 -24.35 -21.17 -13.72
C TRP A 293 -23.51 -22.15 -14.56
N LEU A 294 -23.02 -21.72 -15.72
CA LEU A 294 -22.14 -22.50 -16.59
C LEU A 294 -20.92 -23.00 -15.81
N ARG A 295 -20.18 -22.09 -15.17
CA ARG A 295 -18.97 -22.45 -14.41
C ARG A 295 -19.19 -23.54 -13.36
N TYR A 296 -20.31 -23.46 -12.62
CA TYR A 296 -20.59 -24.35 -11.49
C TYR A 296 -21.48 -25.55 -11.82
N SER A 297 -21.93 -25.70 -13.08
CA SER A 297 -22.85 -26.78 -13.48
C SER A 297 -22.37 -27.56 -14.69
N ILE A 298 -21.59 -26.96 -15.61
CA ILE A 298 -21.15 -27.61 -16.85
C ILE A 298 -20.23 -28.81 -16.60
N TRP A 299 -19.52 -28.82 -15.47
CA TRP A 299 -18.66 -29.94 -15.06
C TRP A 299 -19.45 -31.22 -14.76
N ILE A 300 -20.76 -31.13 -14.47
CA ILE A 300 -21.59 -32.29 -14.08
C ILE A 300 -21.64 -33.33 -15.20
N PRO A 301 -21.97 -32.98 -16.46
CA PRO A 301 -21.86 -33.91 -17.58
C PRO A 301 -20.42 -34.04 -18.11
N LEU A 302 -19.66 -32.94 -18.16
CA LEU A 302 -18.39 -32.93 -18.90
C LEU A 302 -17.21 -33.58 -18.16
N TYR A 303 -17.17 -33.57 -16.82
CA TYR A 303 -16.07 -34.22 -16.09
C TYR A 303 -16.17 -35.76 -16.17
N PRO A 304 -17.34 -36.38 -15.94
CA PRO A 304 -17.50 -37.81 -16.18
C PRO A 304 -17.18 -38.20 -17.63
N LEU A 305 -17.66 -37.42 -18.61
CA LEU A 305 -17.33 -37.64 -20.02
C LEU A 305 -15.82 -37.53 -20.28
N GLY A 306 -15.15 -36.52 -19.71
CA GLY A 306 -13.71 -36.35 -19.79
C GLY A 306 -12.95 -37.55 -19.23
N PHE A 307 -13.29 -38.00 -18.02
CA PHE A 307 -12.65 -39.17 -17.41
C PHE A 307 -12.88 -40.46 -18.22
N LEU A 308 -14.07 -40.64 -18.79
CA LEU A 308 -14.36 -41.79 -19.66
C LEU A 308 -13.54 -41.75 -20.95
N LEU A 309 -13.40 -40.57 -21.57
CA LEU A 309 -12.59 -40.39 -22.77
C LEU A 309 -11.09 -40.57 -22.49
N GLU A 310 -10.60 -40.06 -21.36
CA GLU A 310 -9.22 -40.27 -20.90
C GLU A 310 -8.92 -41.76 -20.67
N ALA A 311 -9.85 -42.48 -20.02
CA ALA A 311 -9.74 -43.91 -19.84
C ALA A 311 -9.76 -44.65 -21.19
N TYR A 312 -10.67 -44.27 -22.10
CA TYR A 312 -10.76 -44.86 -23.43
C TYR A 312 -9.49 -44.63 -24.25
N CYS A 313 -8.89 -43.42 -24.21
CA CYS A 313 -7.59 -43.14 -24.82
C CYS A 313 -6.51 -44.12 -24.34
N ILE A 314 -6.47 -44.42 -23.05
CA ILE A 314 -5.50 -45.37 -22.50
C ILE A 314 -5.80 -46.79 -22.98
N PHE A 315 -7.06 -47.23 -22.93
CA PHE A 315 -7.43 -48.56 -23.42
C PHE A 315 -7.09 -48.74 -24.89
N THR A 316 -7.28 -47.72 -25.72
CA THR A 316 -6.87 -47.76 -27.13
C THR A 316 -5.36 -47.69 -27.32
N ALA A 317 -4.64 -46.96 -26.45
CA ALA A 317 -3.20 -46.82 -26.55
C ALA A 317 -2.44 -48.09 -26.15
N VAL A 318 -2.87 -48.78 -25.09
CA VAL A 318 -2.16 -49.94 -24.51
C VAL A 318 -1.73 -50.98 -25.55
N PRO A 319 -2.59 -51.47 -26.47
CA PRO A 319 -2.19 -52.41 -27.50
C PRO A 319 -1.09 -51.89 -28.44
N TYR A 320 -1.10 -50.60 -28.77
CA TYR A 320 -0.06 -49.99 -29.61
C TYR A 320 1.29 -49.95 -28.90
N TYR A 321 1.32 -49.64 -27.61
CA TYR A 321 2.54 -49.63 -26.81
C TYR A 321 3.03 -51.04 -26.45
N GLU A 322 2.13 -52.02 -26.30
CA GLU A 322 2.49 -53.44 -26.14
C GLU A 322 3.14 -54.00 -27.40
N ARG A 323 2.67 -53.61 -28.60
CA ARG A 323 3.23 -54.06 -29.88
C ARG A 323 4.52 -53.33 -30.27
N SER A 324 4.59 -52.03 -30.04
CA SER A 324 5.75 -51.21 -30.43
C SER A 324 6.92 -51.30 -29.45
N GLU A 325 6.67 -51.80 -28.23
CA GLU A 325 7.60 -51.82 -27.09
C GLU A 325 8.23 -50.44 -26.76
N LYS A 326 7.65 -49.34 -27.27
CA LYS A 326 8.13 -47.97 -27.01
C LYS A 326 8.17 -47.70 -25.50
N PHE A 327 9.27 -47.09 -25.05
CA PHE A 327 9.56 -46.76 -23.64
C PHE A 327 9.59 -47.95 -22.67
N SER A 328 9.51 -49.19 -23.16
CA SER A 328 9.72 -50.37 -22.32
C SER A 328 11.23 -50.61 -22.18
N TYR A 329 11.72 -50.69 -20.95
CA TYR A 329 13.14 -50.88 -20.68
C TYR A 329 13.37 -52.22 -19.98
N GLN A 330 14.37 -52.95 -20.44
CA GLN A 330 14.82 -54.19 -19.80
C GLN A 330 16.14 -53.92 -19.09
N TYR A 331 16.14 -54.03 -17.76
CA TYR A 331 17.35 -53.97 -16.95
C TYR A 331 17.60 -55.34 -16.30
N GLY A 332 18.50 -56.12 -16.89
CA GLY A 332 18.80 -57.48 -16.45
C GLY A 332 17.57 -58.39 -16.52
N LYS A 333 17.15 -58.92 -15.36
CA LYS A 333 15.97 -59.81 -15.22
C LYS A 333 14.64 -59.06 -15.09
N TYR A 334 14.67 -57.75 -14.87
CA TYR A 334 13.47 -56.96 -14.66
C TYR A 334 13.10 -56.23 -15.95
N ARG A 335 11.87 -56.46 -16.42
CA ARG A 335 11.31 -55.79 -17.60
C ARG A 335 10.26 -54.78 -17.15
N LEU A 336 10.58 -53.49 -17.29
CA LEU A 336 9.66 -52.41 -16.99
C LEU A 336 8.86 -52.10 -18.25
N HIS A 337 7.63 -52.59 -18.30
CA HIS A 337 6.72 -52.35 -19.41
C HIS A 337 6.00 -51.01 -19.24
N TYR A 338 6.12 -50.13 -20.24
CA TYR A 338 5.41 -48.85 -20.25
C TYR A 338 3.86 -49.01 -20.16
N PRO A 339 3.23 -50.02 -20.79
CA PRO A 339 1.81 -50.32 -20.58
C PRO A 339 1.40 -50.58 -19.11
N LEU A 340 2.33 -51.02 -18.25
CA LEU A 340 2.04 -51.17 -16.81
C LEU A 340 1.80 -49.81 -16.17
N LEU A 341 2.60 -48.79 -16.50
CA LEU A 341 2.42 -47.42 -16.02
C LEU A 341 1.04 -46.87 -16.43
N MET A 342 0.63 -47.12 -17.67
CA MET A 342 -0.69 -46.74 -18.18
C MET A 342 -1.84 -47.42 -17.42
N LYS A 343 -1.72 -48.73 -17.14
CA LYS A 343 -2.69 -49.48 -16.34
C LYS A 343 -2.76 -48.98 -14.90
N LEU A 344 -1.62 -48.65 -14.29
CA LEU A 344 -1.57 -48.01 -12.96
C LEU A 344 -2.24 -46.64 -12.97
N TYR A 345 -2.04 -45.85 -14.03
CA TYR A 345 -2.69 -44.55 -14.17
C TYR A 345 -4.22 -44.65 -14.25
N LEU A 346 -4.78 -45.68 -14.92
CA LEU A 346 -6.23 -45.90 -14.92
C LEU A 346 -6.81 -46.05 -13.50
N MET A 347 -6.09 -46.70 -12.58
CA MET A 347 -6.49 -46.78 -11.18
C MET A 347 -6.42 -45.43 -10.48
N MET A 348 -5.36 -44.65 -10.76
CA MET A 348 -5.22 -43.28 -10.23
C MET A 348 -6.31 -42.34 -10.76
N LEU A 349 -6.72 -42.50 -12.02
CA LEU A 349 -7.79 -41.73 -12.65
C LEU A 349 -9.13 -41.94 -11.93
N ALA A 350 -9.45 -43.18 -11.56
CA ALA A 350 -10.64 -43.48 -10.77
C ALA A 350 -10.58 -42.84 -9.37
N ALA A 351 -9.46 -42.99 -8.66
CA ALA A 351 -9.28 -42.41 -7.33
C ALA A 351 -9.32 -40.86 -7.36
N GLY A 352 -8.49 -40.25 -8.21
CA GLY A 352 -8.41 -38.80 -8.39
C GLY A 352 -9.72 -38.18 -8.91
N GLY A 353 -10.39 -38.85 -9.84
CA GLY A 353 -11.68 -38.44 -10.37
C GLY A 353 -12.76 -38.37 -9.29
N THR A 354 -12.84 -39.37 -8.40
CA THR A 354 -13.81 -39.34 -7.29
C THR A 354 -13.52 -38.20 -6.30
N LEU A 355 -12.25 -37.91 -6.01
CA LEU A 355 -11.85 -36.80 -5.15
C LEU A 355 -12.22 -35.44 -5.77
N LEU A 356 -11.94 -35.25 -7.06
CA LEU A 356 -12.27 -34.04 -7.81
C LEU A 356 -13.79 -33.82 -7.86
N LEU A 357 -14.57 -34.85 -8.17
CA LEU A 357 -16.04 -34.75 -8.21
C LEU A 357 -16.63 -34.40 -6.84
N LYS A 358 -16.15 -35.05 -5.75
CA LYS A 358 -16.56 -34.70 -4.38
C LYS A 358 -16.24 -33.24 -4.04
N TYR A 359 -15.08 -32.75 -4.46
CA TYR A 359 -14.70 -31.34 -4.28
C TYR A 359 -15.63 -30.39 -5.04
N MET A 360 -15.93 -30.67 -6.30
CA MET A 360 -16.81 -29.83 -7.12
C MET A 360 -18.25 -29.78 -6.58
N VAL A 361 -18.78 -30.90 -6.08
CA VAL A 361 -20.07 -30.94 -5.37
C VAL A 361 -20.03 -30.03 -4.13
N ARG A 362 -18.98 -30.13 -3.31
CA ARG A 362 -18.82 -29.26 -2.12
C ARG A 362 -18.75 -27.79 -2.51
N GLN A 363 -18.02 -27.44 -3.57
CA GLN A 363 -17.90 -26.07 -4.06
C GLN A 363 -19.27 -25.50 -4.49
N ARG A 364 -20.06 -26.27 -5.24
CA ARG A 364 -21.43 -25.88 -5.65
C ARG A 364 -22.34 -25.70 -4.43
N ARG A 365 -22.33 -26.66 -3.48
CA ARG A 365 -23.14 -26.58 -2.26
C ARG A 365 -22.82 -25.34 -1.43
N ARG A 366 -21.52 -24.99 -1.27
CA ARG A 366 -21.09 -23.78 -0.56
C ARG A 366 -21.64 -22.51 -1.22
N LYS A 367 -21.55 -22.39 -2.55
CA LYS A 367 -22.08 -21.23 -3.27
C LYS A 367 -23.61 -21.14 -3.18
N ALA A 368 -24.31 -22.27 -3.25
CA ALA A 368 -25.75 -22.32 -3.07
C ALA A 368 -26.18 -21.92 -1.65
N ALA A 369 -25.44 -22.37 -0.62
CA ALA A 369 -25.70 -22.00 0.78
C ALA A 369 -25.53 -20.49 1.03
N VAL A 370 -24.45 -19.89 0.53
CA VAL A 370 -24.22 -18.44 0.62
C VAL A 370 -25.35 -17.65 -0.06
N LYS A 371 -25.82 -18.12 -1.22
CA LYS A 371 -26.95 -17.47 -1.92
C LYS A 371 -28.22 -17.50 -1.08
N ARG A 372 -28.57 -18.66 -0.50
CA ARG A 372 -29.74 -18.83 0.37
C ARG A 372 -29.65 -17.97 1.65
N GLY A 373 -28.44 -17.80 2.21
CA GLY A 373 -28.21 -16.92 3.35
C GLY A 373 -28.56 -15.46 3.03
N LYS A 374 -28.05 -14.93 1.92
CA LYS A 374 -28.34 -13.56 1.47
C LYS A 374 -29.82 -13.34 1.13
N GLU A 375 -30.49 -14.34 0.55
CA GLU A 375 -31.93 -14.28 0.28
C GLU A 375 -32.74 -14.23 1.59
N ARG A 376 -32.33 -14.98 2.62
CA ARG A 376 -32.97 -14.92 3.95
C ARG A 376 -32.75 -13.59 4.66
N GLU A 377 -31.55 -13.03 4.59
CA GLU A 377 -31.25 -11.70 5.16
C GLU A 377 -32.09 -10.60 4.52
N ARG A 378 -32.21 -10.61 3.18
CA ARG A 378 -33.08 -9.66 2.46
C ARG A 378 -34.55 -9.82 2.87
N ALA A 379 -35.05 -11.05 2.89
CA ALA A 379 -36.42 -11.31 3.32
C ALA A 379 -36.68 -10.89 4.78
N ALA A 380 -35.67 -10.99 5.66
CA ALA A 380 -35.76 -10.50 7.04
C ALA A 380 -35.77 -8.96 7.10
N GLN A 381 -34.94 -8.28 6.31
CA GLN A 381 -34.92 -6.82 6.19
C GLN A 381 -36.24 -6.28 5.63
N GLU A 382 -36.79 -6.91 4.59
CA GLU A 382 -38.10 -6.55 4.02
C GLU A 382 -39.23 -6.72 5.05
N ARG A 383 -39.21 -7.80 5.85
CA ARG A 383 -40.17 -8.00 6.95
C ARG A 383 -40.04 -6.95 8.05
N ALA A 384 -38.81 -6.60 8.43
CA ALA A 384 -38.54 -5.57 9.44
C ALA A 384 -39.00 -4.18 8.97
N ALA A 385 -38.73 -3.82 7.72
CA ALA A 385 -39.19 -2.58 7.12
C ALA A 385 -40.73 -2.53 6.99
N ALA A 386 -41.37 -3.66 6.69
CA ALA A 386 -42.83 -3.75 6.64
C ALA A 386 -43.49 -3.58 8.02
N HIS A 387 -42.85 -4.00 9.11
CA HIS A 387 -43.35 -3.76 10.47
C HIS A 387 -43.15 -2.31 10.95
N GLN A 388 -42.11 -1.62 10.49
CA GLN A 388 -41.89 -0.19 10.81
C GLN A 388 -42.87 0.79 10.14
N HIS A 389 -43.65 0.33 9.16
CA HIS A 389 -44.66 1.15 8.46
C HIS A 389 -46.10 0.91 8.95
N ILE A 390 -46.29 0.03 9.95
CA ILE A 390 -47.61 -0.33 10.49
C ILE A 390 -47.87 0.32 11.86
N ASP A 391 -46.85 0.87 12.51
CA ASP A 391 -46.95 1.77 13.67
C ASP A 391 -46.87 3.24 13.22
#